data_AF-A0A7K0RCT9-F1
#
_entry.id   AF-A0A7K0RCT9-F1
#
_cell.length_a   1.000
_cell.length_b   1.000
_cell.length_c   1.000
_cell.angle_alpha   90.00
_cell.angle_beta   90.00
_cell.angle_gamma   90.00
#
_symmetry.space_group_name_H-M   'P 1'
#
loop_
_entity.id
_entity.type
_entity.pdbx_description
1 polymer ?
#
loop_
_entity_poly.entity_id
_entity_poly.type
_entity_poly.pdbx_seq_one_letter_code
_entity_poly.pdbx_strand_id
1 'polypeptide(L)'
;MAMFLDLIWWVLLAFVFVAYFMLLFSIITDLFNDHKLNGWAKAGWVILIIATWWLGILIYVIARGNGMAKRQAAAVAEFKKEQDDYIREVAGASHADEIAKAERLKKSGAISDAEYTALKKKILAS
;
A
#
# COMPACT_ATOMS: atom_id res chain seq x y z
N MET A 1 22.11 35.21 -22.28
CA MET A 1 22.51 33.81 -21.99
C MET A 1 22.73 33.58 -20.49
N ALA A 2 23.61 34.35 -19.83
CA ALA A 2 23.89 34.19 -18.38
C ALA A 2 22.65 34.29 -17.48
N MET A 3 21.75 35.25 -17.73
CA MET A 3 20.55 35.46 -16.92
C MET A 3 19.54 34.30 -16.95
N PHE A 4 19.47 33.56 -18.07
CA PHE A 4 18.59 32.38 -18.19
C PHE A 4 19.15 31.18 -17.43
N LEU A 5 20.47 30.94 -17.53
CA LEU A 5 21.14 29.88 -16.78
C LEU A 5 21.14 30.17 -15.28
N ASP A 6 21.30 31.43 -14.88
CA ASP A 6 21.19 31.87 -13.49
C ASP A 6 19.78 31.60 -12.93
N LEU A 7 18.72 31.94 -13.68
CA LEU A 7 17.35 31.62 -13.29
C LEU A 7 17.14 30.11 -13.10
N ILE A 8 17.60 29.28 -14.04
CA ILE A 8 17.51 27.81 -13.91
C ILE A 8 18.27 27.34 -12.65
N TRP A 9 19.45 27.88 -12.40
CA TRP A 9 20.24 27.54 -11.23
C TRP A 9 19.50 27.87 -9.92
N TRP A 10 18.89 29.05 -9.82
CA TRP A 10 18.07 29.43 -8.66
C TRP A 10 16.83 28.55 -8.50
N VAL A 11 16.16 28.19 -9.59
CA VAL A 11 15.01 27.27 -9.56
C VAL A 11 15.44 25.87 -9.09
N LEU A 12 16.57 25.36 -9.58
CA LEU A 12 17.13 24.08 -9.14
C LEU A 12 17.52 24.14 -7.66
N LEU A 13 18.16 25.22 -7.21
CA LEU A 13 18.53 25.41 -5.82
C LEU A 13 17.29 25.45 -4.91
N ALA A 14 16.24 26.17 -5.32
CA ALA A 14 14.97 26.22 -4.61
C ALA A 14 14.30 24.84 -4.55
N PHE A 15 14.30 24.09 -5.66
CA PHE A 15 13.79 22.72 -5.69
C PHE A 15 14.53 21.80 -4.72
N VAL A 16 15.87 21.82 -4.76
CA VAL A 16 16.72 21.03 -3.85
C VAL A 16 16.48 21.43 -2.39
N PHE A 17 16.30 22.72 -2.12
CA PHE A 17 15.99 23.24 -0.79
C PHE A 17 14.61 22.78 -0.29
N VAL A 18 13.58 22.79 -1.13
CA VAL A 18 12.26 22.25 -0.78
C VAL A 18 12.35 20.74 -0.53
N ALA A 19 13.03 20.00 -1.41
CA ALA A 19 13.24 18.57 -1.26
C ALA A 19 14.00 18.21 0.02
N TYR A 20 14.97 19.05 0.42
CA TYR A 20 15.68 18.94 1.71
C TYR A 20 14.72 18.96 2.89
N PHE A 21 13.82 19.96 2.96
CA PHE A 21 12.84 20.04 4.05
C PHE A 21 11.85 18.89 4.01
N MET A 22 11.39 18.48 2.83
CA MET A 22 10.53 17.31 2.69
C MET A 22 11.19 16.05 3.27
N LEU A 23 12.48 15.83 2.97
CA LEU A 23 13.26 14.73 3.54
C LEU A 23 13.45 14.90 5.05
N LEU A 24 13.76 16.09 5.52
CA LEU A 24 13.95 16.38 6.94
C LEU A 24 12.69 16.05 7.75
N PHE A 25 11.53 16.55 7.31
CA PHE A 25 10.25 16.28 7.97
C PHE A 25 9.84 14.81 7.88
N SER A 26 10.07 14.16 6.74
CA SER A 26 9.84 12.73 6.56
C SER A 26 10.68 11.90 7.54
N ILE A 27 11.97 12.21 7.65
CA ILE A 27 12.92 11.55 8.57
C ILE A 27 12.52 11.78 10.02
N ILE A 28 12.17 13.01 10.39
CA ILE A 28 11.69 13.32 11.74
C ILE A 28 10.43 12.49 12.05
N THR A 29 9.45 12.46 11.14
CA THR A 29 8.21 11.70 11.33
C THR A 29 8.49 10.20 11.47
N ASP A 30 9.31 9.61 10.59
CA ASP A 30 9.73 8.21 10.67
C ASP A 30 10.49 7.91 11.98
N LEU A 31 11.36 8.83 12.41
CA LEU A 31 12.12 8.72 13.65
C LEU A 31 11.23 8.64 14.88
N PHE A 32 10.21 9.48 14.94
CA PHE A 32 9.30 9.53 16.08
C PHE A 32 8.28 8.38 16.06
N ASN A 33 7.82 7.97 14.87
CA ASN A 33 6.91 6.83 14.69
C ASN A 33 7.54 5.46 14.98
N ASP A 34 8.87 5.36 14.97
CA ASP A 34 9.55 4.13 15.37
C ASP A 34 9.50 3.97 16.90
N HIS A 35 8.59 3.12 17.37
CA HIS A 35 8.41 2.78 18.78
C HIS A 35 9.48 1.84 19.31
N LYS A 36 10.30 1.24 18.44
CA LYS A 36 11.40 0.34 18.83
C LYS A 36 12.67 1.13 19.19
N LEU A 37 12.80 2.36 18.72
CA LEU A 37 13.92 3.24 19.06
C LEU A 37 13.72 3.90 20.43
N ASN A 38 14.74 3.79 21.30
CA ASN A 38 14.77 4.55 22.55
C ASN A 38 14.99 6.06 22.31
N GLY A 39 14.64 6.89 23.30
CA GLY A 39 14.73 8.35 23.16
C GLY A 39 16.15 8.88 22.90
N TRP A 40 17.17 8.24 23.47
CA TRP A 40 18.57 8.62 23.27
C TRP A 40 19.05 8.41 21.84
N ALA A 41 18.67 7.29 21.22
CA ALA A 41 18.95 7.05 19.81
C ALA A 41 18.24 8.08 18.94
N LYS A 42 16.99 8.46 19.25
CA LYS A 42 16.29 9.54 18.53
C LYS A 42 17.05 10.87 18.63
N ALA A 43 17.48 11.25 19.83
CA ALA A 43 18.26 12.47 20.04
C ALA A 43 19.59 12.45 19.25
N GLY A 44 20.31 11.33 19.26
CA GLY A 44 21.55 11.17 18.49
C GLY A 44 21.36 11.38 16.99
N TRP A 45 20.27 10.86 16.42
CA TRP A 45 19.94 11.07 15.01
C TRP A 45 19.64 12.53 14.68
N VAL A 46 18.88 13.21 15.54
CA VAL A 46 18.57 14.64 15.37
C VAL A 46 19.86 15.47 15.40
N ILE A 47 20.74 15.22 16.37
CA ILE A 47 22.02 15.91 16.49
C ILE A 47 22.89 15.65 15.25
N LEU A 48 23.00 14.40 14.80
CA LEU A 48 23.78 14.04 13.61
C LEU A 48 23.29 14.81 12.37
N ILE A 49 21.98 14.86 12.14
CA ILE A 49 21.39 15.56 10.98
C ILE A 49 21.65 17.06 11.05
N ILE A 50 21.46 17.69 12.22
CA ILE A 50 21.71 19.13 12.39
C ILE A 50 23.19 19.46 12.17
N ALA A 51 24.10 18.65 12.73
CA ALA A 51 25.54 18.89 12.66
C ALA A 51 26.12 18.68 11.26
N THR A 52 25.53 17.79 10.46
CA THR A 52 26.10 17.36 9.18
C THR A 52 25.26 17.72 7.95
N TRP A 53 24.13 18.42 8.14
CA TRP A 53 23.21 18.89 7.11
C TRP A 53 22.79 17.76 6.14
N TRP A 54 23.45 17.67 4.98
CA TRP A 54 23.13 16.70 3.93
C TRP A 54 23.62 15.29 4.25
N LEU A 55 24.77 15.15 4.91
CA LEU A 55 25.34 13.83 5.19
C LEU A 55 24.49 13.05 6.18
N GLY A 56 23.94 13.71 7.20
CA GLY A 56 23.10 13.06 8.21
C GLY A 56 21.82 12.50 7.60
N ILE A 57 21.22 13.20 6.63
CA ILE A 57 20.07 12.71 5.86
C ILE A 57 20.45 11.46 5.06
N LEU A 58 21.59 11.46 4.36
CA LEU A 58 22.05 10.30 3.59
C LEU A 58 22.36 9.11 4.48
N ILE A 59 23.07 9.33 5.59
CA ILE A 59 23.39 8.29 6.58
C ILE A 59 22.09 7.70 7.14
N TYR A 60 21.10 8.53 7.46
CA TYR A 60 19.80 8.08 7.94
C TYR A 60 19.11 7.17 6.92
N VAL A 61 19.02 7.62 5.67
CA VAL A 61 18.35 6.86 4.59
C VAL A 61 19.07 5.54 4.34
N ILE A 62 20.40 5.49 4.40
CA ILE A 62 21.14 4.23 4.23
C ILE A 62 20.92 3.30 5.44
N ALA A 63 21.04 3.82 6.65
CA ALA A 63 20.92 3.03 7.87
C ALA A 63 19.49 2.53 8.13
N ARG A 64 18.46 3.28 7.70
CA ARG A 64 17.04 3.01 8.00
C ARG A 64 16.07 2.96 6.83
N GLY A 65 16.55 3.12 5.60
CA GLY A 65 15.72 3.05 4.38
C GLY A 65 14.99 1.71 4.19
N ASN A 66 15.47 0.64 4.83
CA ASN A 66 14.85 -0.68 4.81
C ASN A 66 13.43 -0.72 5.40
N GLY A 67 13.03 0.28 6.19
CA GLY A 67 11.66 0.38 6.72
C GLY A 67 10.60 0.69 5.65
N MET A 68 10.94 1.41 4.58
CA MET A 68 9.99 1.80 3.53
C MET A 68 9.57 0.62 2.65
N ALA A 69 10.52 -0.19 2.19
CA ALA A 69 10.23 -1.34 1.32
C ALA A 69 9.38 -2.41 2.02
N LYS A 70 9.65 -2.67 3.31
CA LYS A 70 8.90 -3.69 4.08
C LYS A 70 7.47 -3.26 4.43
N ARG A 71 7.24 -1.97 4.70
CA ARG A 71 5.88 -1.46 5.01
C ARG A 71 4.99 -1.38 3.77
N GLN A 72 5.55 -1.06 2.61
CA GLN A 72 4.80 -1.04 1.36
C GLN A 72 4.38 -2.47 0.95
N ALA A 73 5.24 -3.46 1.14
CA ALA A 73 4.88 -4.86 0.93
C ALA A 73 3.81 -5.37 1.91
N ALA A 74 3.89 -4.98 3.19
CA ALA A 74 2.89 -5.35 4.20
C ALA A 74 1.51 -4.70 3.93
N ALA A 75 1.48 -3.43 3.56
CA ALA A 75 0.24 -2.73 3.20
C ALA A 75 -0.44 -3.36 1.98
N VAL A 76 0.35 -3.70 0.94
CA VAL A 76 -0.18 -4.41 -0.25
C VAL A 76 -0.71 -5.79 0.13
N ALA A 77 -0.07 -6.49 1.06
CA ALA A 77 -0.54 -7.79 1.53
C ALA A 77 -1.86 -7.71 2.32
N GLU A 78 -2.03 -6.70 3.19
CA GLU A 78 -3.30 -6.48 3.90
C GLU A 78 -4.42 -6.10 2.94
N PHE A 79 -4.19 -5.15 2.03
CA PHE A 79 -5.20 -4.76 1.03
C PHE A 79 -5.62 -5.93 0.13
N LYS A 80 -4.69 -6.82 -0.22
CA LYS A 80 -5.00 -8.01 -1.00
C LYS A 80 -5.88 -8.99 -0.21
N LYS A 81 -5.58 -9.17 1.08
CA LYS A 81 -6.37 -10.04 1.96
C LYS A 81 -7.80 -9.55 2.12
N GLU A 82 -7.99 -8.26 2.37
CA GLU A 82 -9.34 -7.66 2.47
C GLU A 82 -10.13 -7.77 1.16
N GLN A 83 -9.48 -7.59 0.01
CA GLN A 83 -10.12 -7.78 -1.29
C GLN A 83 -10.49 -9.24 -1.54
N ASP A 84 -9.59 -10.18 -1.24
CA ASP A 84 -9.84 -11.62 -1.41
C ASP A 84 -11.03 -12.08 -0.53
N ASP A 85 -11.13 -11.58 0.71
CA ASP A 85 -12.23 -11.87 1.62
C ASP A 85 -13.57 -11.30 1.11
N TYR A 86 -13.58 -10.06 0.60
CA TYR A 86 -14.78 -9.44 0.00
C TYR A 86 -15.25 -10.18 -1.27
N ILE A 87 -14.32 -10.56 -2.15
CA ILE A 87 -14.63 -11.33 -3.37
C ILE A 87 -15.26 -12.68 -3.00
N ARG A 88 -14.74 -13.35 -1.96
CA ARG A 88 -15.26 -14.63 -1.48
C ARG A 88 -16.68 -14.51 -0.93
N GLU A 89 -16.97 -13.44 -0.20
CA GLU A 89 -18.32 -13.16 0.33
C GLU A 89 -19.32 -12.88 -0.79
N VAL A 90 -18.98 -12.00 -1.73
CA VAL A 90 -19.84 -11.63 -2.86
C VAL A 90 -20.06 -12.81 -3.82
N ALA A 91 -19.00 -13.56 -4.14
CA ALA A 91 -19.12 -14.77 -4.97
C ALA A 91 -19.99 -15.84 -4.29
N GLY A 92 -19.82 -16.03 -2.96
CA GLY A 92 -20.65 -16.93 -2.17
C GLY A 92 -22.14 -16.57 -2.18
N ALA A 93 -22.47 -15.28 -2.07
CA ALA A 93 -23.83 -14.78 -2.21
C ALA A 93 -24.39 -14.99 -3.63
N SER A 94 -23.58 -14.70 -4.66
CA SER A 94 -23.96 -14.91 -6.07
C SER A 94 -24.24 -16.37 -6.40
N HIS A 95 -23.46 -17.32 -5.87
CA HIS A 95 -23.70 -18.75 -6.06
C HIS A 95 -25.03 -19.20 -5.45
N ALA A 96 -25.40 -18.67 -4.28
CA ALA A 96 -26.69 -18.97 -3.66
C ALA A 96 -27.87 -18.47 -4.51
N ASP A 97 -27.76 -17.26 -5.07
CA ASP A 97 -28.77 -16.67 -5.96
C ASP A 97 -28.91 -17.45 -7.28
N GLU A 98 -27.80 -17.89 -7.87
CA GLU A 98 -27.80 -18.72 -9.07
C GLU A 98 -28.44 -20.10 -8.83
N ILE A 99 -28.18 -20.73 -7.68
CA ILE A 99 -28.81 -22.00 -7.28
C ILE A 99 -30.32 -21.81 -7.06
N ALA A 100 -30.74 -20.69 -6.47
CA ALA A 100 -32.16 -20.37 -6.29
C ALA A 100 -32.87 -20.16 -7.64
N LYS A 101 -32.20 -19.51 -8.60
CA LYS A 101 -32.72 -19.33 -9.97
C LYS A 101 -32.83 -20.67 -10.70
N ALA A 102 -31.83 -21.54 -10.57
CA ALA A 102 -31.87 -22.89 -11.11
C ALA A 102 -33.03 -23.73 -10.53
N GLU A 103 -33.34 -23.57 -9.23
CA GLU A 103 -34.47 -24.25 -8.60
C GLU A 103 -35.82 -23.77 -9.17
N ARG A 104 -35.96 -22.48 -9.47
CA ARG A 104 -37.16 -21.93 -10.12
C ARG A 104 -37.37 -22.51 -11.51
N LEU A 105 -36.31 -22.64 -12.32
CA LEU A 105 -36.36 -23.25 -13.65
C LEU A 105 -36.77 -24.73 -13.59
N LYS A 106 -36.29 -25.45 -12.58
CA LYS A 106 -36.72 -26.83 -12.32
C LYS A 106 -38.21 -26.88 -11.98
N LYS A 107 -38.68 -26.02 -11.07
CA LYS A 107 -40.10 -25.96 -10.65
C LYS A 107 -41.04 -25.57 -11.79
N SER A 108 -40.57 -24.75 -12.74
CA SER A 108 -41.34 -24.40 -13.94
C SER A 108 -41.33 -25.49 -15.02
N GLY A 109 -40.61 -26.60 -14.80
CA GLY A 109 -40.44 -27.68 -15.79
C GLY A 109 -39.55 -27.31 -16.97
N ALA A 110 -38.81 -26.20 -16.91
CA ALA A 110 -37.92 -25.76 -17.99
C ALA A 110 -36.63 -26.58 -18.04
N ILE A 111 -36.25 -27.20 -16.92
CA ILE A 111 -35.11 -28.12 -16.81
C ILE A 111 -35.49 -29.33 -15.95
N SER A 112 -34.84 -30.47 -16.20
CA SER A 112 -35.01 -31.72 -15.45
C SER A 112 -34.21 -31.73 -14.13
N ASP A 113 -34.51 -32.71 -13.27
CA ASP A 113 -33.77 -32.98 -12.03
C ASP A 113 -32.27 -33.23 -12.25
N ALA A 114 -31.94 -33.95 -13.32
CA ALA A 114 -30.56 -34.26 -13.68
C ALA A 114 -29.80 -33.00 -14.10
N GLU A 115 -30.43 -32.14 -14.91
CA GLU A 115 -29.86 -30.87 -15.36
C GLU A 115 -29.68 -29.87 -14.21
N TYR A 116 -30.65 -29.78 -13.29
CA TYR A 116 -30.52 -28.97 -12.08
C TYR A 116 -29.32 -29.41 -11.22
N THR A 117 -29.16 -30.72 -11.03
CA THR A 117 -28.05 -31.27 -10.23
C THR A 117 -26.69 -31.01 -10.86
N ALA A 118 -26.60 -31.11 -12.19
CA ALA A 118 -25.40 -30.77 -12.95
C ALA A 118 -25.06 -29.27 -12.83
N LEU A 119 -26.06 -28.39 -12.94
CA LEU A 119 -25.88 -26.94 -12.84
C LEU A 119 -25.45 -26.51 -11.43
N LYS A 120 -26.08 -27.07 -10.39
CA LYS A 120 -25.71 -26.84 -8.98
C LYS A 120 -24.25 -27.22 -8.70
N LYS A 121 -23.80 -28.38 -9.20
CA LYS A 121 -22.39 -28.78 -9.05
C LYS A 121 -21.43 -27.84 -9.76
N LYS A 122 -21.81 -27.31 -10.92
CA LYS A 122 -20.99 -26.35 -11.68
C LYS A 122 -20.84 -25.02 -10.94
N ILE A 123 -21.94 -24.47 -10.40
CA ILE A 123 -21.97 -23.21 -9.64
C ILE A 123 -21.16 -23.31 -8.34
N LEU A 124 -21.17 -24.47 -7.68
CA LEU A 124 -20.39 -24.69 -6.45
C LEU A 124 -18.89 -24.94 -6.72
N ALA A 125 -18.50 -25.19 -7.97
CA ALA A 125 -17.13 -25.48 -8.37
C ALA A 125 -16.43 -24.29 -9.06
N SER A 126 -17.19 -23.25 -9.44
CA SER A 126 -16.68 -21.92 -9.83
C SER A 126 -16.31 -21.08 -8.61
#